data_AF-D7ME98-F1
#
_entry.id   AF-D7ME98-F1
#
_cell.length_a   1.000
_cell.length_b   1.000
_cell.length_c   1.000
_cell.angle_alpha   90.00
_cell.angle_beta   90.00
_cell.angle_gamma   90.00
#
_symmetry.space_group_name_H-M   'P 1'
#
loop_
_entity.id
_entity.type
_entity.pdbx_description
1 polymer ?
#
loop_
_entity_poly.entity_id
_entity_poly.type
_entity_poly.pdbx_seq_one_letter_code
_entity_poly.pdbx_strand_id
1 'polypeptide(L)'
;MALAINVSSSSSSAISSSSFPSSDLKVPQIGSLRLLDRINVSAASLSLSGKRSSVKALNVQSITKESIVASELTEKLDVVEVEDFEELAKRLENASPLEIMDKALEKFGNDIAIAFSGAEDVALIEYAHLTGRPYRVFSLDTGRLNPETYRLFDTVEKHYGIRIEYMFPDAVEVQALVRNKGLFSFYEDGHQECCRIRKVRPLRRALKGLRAWITGQRKDQSPGTRSEIPVVQVDPVFEGLDGGVGSLVKWNPVANVEGNDVWNFLRTMDVPVNTLHAAGYVSIGCEPCTRAVLPGQHEREGRWWWEDAKAKECGLHKGNIKENTNGNATANVNGTSTVADIFNSENVVNLSRQGIENLMKLENRKEAWIVVLYAPWCPFCQAMEASFDELADKLGGNGVKVAKFRADGDQKDFAKKELQLGSFPTILVFPKNSSRPIKYPSEKRDVDSLTSFFNLVR
;
A
#
# COMPACT_ATOMS: atom_id res chain seq x y z
N MET A 1 42.35 -39.56 48.25
CA MET A 1 41.86 -40.44 47.17
C MET A 1 42.11 -39.71 45.86
N ALA A 2 43.29 -39.85 45.24
CA ALA A 2 43.65 -40.90 44.28
C ALA A 2 42.94 -40.77 42.91
N LEU A 3 43.61 -39.97 42.05
CA LEU A 3 43.87 -40.04 40.60
C LEU A 3 43.23 -41.08 39.64
N ALA A 4 43.18 -40.61 38.38
CA ALA A 4 43.27 -41.28 37.05
C ALA A 4 41.95 -41.78 36.41
N ILE A 5 41.50 -41.31 35.23
CA ILE A 5 42.05 -41.19 33.84
C ILE A 5 41.92 -42.49 33.01
N ASN A 6 41.21 -42.35 31.86
CA ASN A 6 41.17 -43.15 30.62
C ASN A 6 40.67 -44.61 30.72
N VAL A 7 39.99 -45.20 29.72
CA VAL A 7 40.38 -45.36 28.30
C VAL A 7 39.14 -45.63 27.43
N SER A 8 39.19 -45.12 26.19
CA SER A 8 38.31 -45.37 25.06
C SER A 8 38.41 -46.80 24.49
N SER A 9 37.32 -47.34 23.97
CA SER A 9 37.38 -48.39 22.94
C SER A 9 36.35 -48.16 21.83
N SER A 10 36.90 -48.13 20.62
CA SER A 10 36.27 -48.05 19.32
C SER A 10 36.03 -49.44 18.74
N SER A 11 34.99 -49.56 17.90
CA SER A 11 34.83 -50.43 16.71
C SER A 11 33.41 -51.01 16.65
N SER A 12 32.79 -51.35 15.51
CA SER A 12 32.86 -50.94 14.10
C SER A 12 31.66 -51.65 13.43
N SER A 13 30.97 -50.94 12.52
CA SER A 13 30.28 -51.44 11.30
C SER A 13 29.35 -52.68 11.32
N ALA A 14 28.08 -52.48 10.94
CA ALA A 14 27.40 -53.04 9.75
C ALA A 14 25.88 -52.73 9.84
N ILE A 15 25.33 -51.85 9.00
CA ILE A 15 24.55 -52.17 7.78
C ILE A 15 23.48 -53.26 7.99
N SER A 16 22.22 -52.83 8.09
CA SER A 16 21.11 -53.59 7.51
C SER A 16 20.03 -52.65 6.97
N SER A 17 19.92 -52.68 5.65
CA SER A 17 18.83 -52.21 4.81
C SER A 17 17.51 -52.93 5.10
N SER A 18 16.41 -52.19 5.16
CA SER A 18 15.06 -52.69 4.89
C SER A 18 14.29 -51.56 4.19
N SER A 19 14.34 -51.45 2.86
CA SER A 19 13.56 -52.21 1.88
C SER A 19 12.05 -52.02 2.05
N PHE A 20 11.53 -51.14 1.19
CA PHE A 20 10.12 -50.93 0.86
C PHE A 20 9.39 -52.25 0.54
N PRO A 21 8.09 -52.36 0.86
CA PRO A 21 7.18 -53.15 0.06
C PRO A 21 6.64 -52.29 -1.09
N SER A 22 7.09 -52.62 -2.29
CA SER A 22 6.38 -52.33 -3.54
C SER A 22 5.04 -53.09 -3.53
N SER A 23 3.97 -52.38 -3.85
CA SER A 23 2.72 -52.98 -4.32
C SER A 23 2.35 -52.34 -5.66
N ASP A 24 3.01 -52.81 -6.72
CA ASP A 24 2.45 -52.75 -8.07
C ASP A 24 1.30 -53.76 -8.16
N LEU A 25 0.16 -53.35 -8.72
CA LEU A 25 -0.60 -54.16 -9.68
C LEU A 25 -1.71 -53.31 -10.35
N LYS A 26 -1.51 -53.11 -11.65
CA LYS A 26 -2.49 -53.10 -12.75
C LYS A 26 -3.36 -51.85 -12.98
N VAL A 27 -2.84 -51.05 -13.91
CA VAL A 27 -3.57 -50.39 -15.00
C VAL A 27 -4.63 -51.32 -15.62
N PRO A 28 -5.80 -50.78 -16.03
CA PRO A 28 -6.47 -51.25 -17.23
C PRO A 28 -6.52 -50.12 -18.26
N GLN A 29 -5.87 -50.36 -19.41
CA GLN A 29 -6.12 -49.63 -20.64
C GLN A 29 -6.77 -50.61 -21.64
N ILE A 30 -7.75 -50.08 -22.36
CA ILE A 30 -8.39 -50.61 -23.57
C ILE A 30 -9.64 -51.50 -23.35
N GLY A 31 -10.79 -50.86 -23.56
CA GLY A 31 -12.06 -51.48 -23.93
C GLY A 31 -12.83 -50.50 -24.82
N SER A 32 -12.79 -50.76 -26.12
CA SER A 32 -13.42 -50.00 -27.21
C SER A 32 -14.93 -49.85 -27.02
N LEU A 33 -15.47 -48.63 -27.14
CA LEU A 33 -16.86 -48.43 -27.52
C LEU A 33 -16.90 -47.63 -28.83
N ARG A 34 -17.32 -48.34 -29.88
CA ARG A 34 -17.50 -47.83 -31.22
C ARG A 34 -18.64 -46.82 -31.28
N LEU A 35 -18.35 -45.78 -32.05
CA LEU A 35 -19.27 -44.89 -32.72
C LEU A 35 -20.17 -45.65 -33.71
N LEU A 36 -21.47 -45.31 -33.71
CA LEU A 36 -22.56 -45.43 -34.73
C LEU A 36 -23.83 -45.87 -33.97
N ASP A 37 -24.96 -45.15 -34.00
CA ASP A 37 -25.60 -44.65 -35.20
C ASP A 37 -26.43 -43.36 -35.02
N ARG A 38 -26.54 -42.67 -36.16
CA ARG A 38 -27.33 -41.46 -36.44
C ARG A 38 -28.83 -41.68 -36.17
N ILE A 39 -29.50 -40.71 -35.54
CA ILE A 39 -30.85 -40.31 -35.94
C ILE A 39 -30.93 -38.78 -36.02
N ASN A 40 -31.29 -38.36 -37.22
CA ASN A 40 -31.49 -37.02 -37.72
C ASN A 40 -32.95 -36.62 -37.41
N VAL A 41 -33.22 -35.52 -36.68
CA VAL A 41 -34.55 -34.89 -36.72
C VAL A 41 -34.43 -33.37 -36.75
N SER A 42 -34.98 -32.85 -37.84
CA SER A 42 -35.17 -31.47 -38.27
C SER A 42 -35.94 -30.61 -37.27
N ALA A 43 -35.65 -29.31 -37.32
CA ALA A 43 -36.46 -28.24 -36.78
C ALA A 43 -37.94 -28.37 -37.19
N ALA A 44 -38.82 -28.24 -36.21
CA ALA A 44 -40.25 -28.02 -36.41
C ALA A 44 -40.65 -26.75 -35.67
N SER A 45 -41.13 -25.78 -36.46
CA SER A 45 -41.84 -24.59 -36.02
C SER A 45 -43.15 -25.00 -35.34
N LEU A 46 -43.44 -24.41 -34.18
CA LEU A 46 -44.77 -24.49 -33.56
C LEU A 46 -45.31 -23.08 -33.35
N SER A 47 -46.31 -22.77 -34.17
CA SER A 47 -47.21 -21.64 -34.01
C SER A 47 -48.10 -21.84 -32.79
N LEU A 48 -48.24 -20.84 -31.93
CA LEU A 48 -49.29 -20.80 -30.92
C LEU A 48 -50.32 -19.71 -31.26
N SER A 49 -51.51 -20.24 -31.55
CA SER A 49 -52.74 -19.58 -31.92
C SER A 49 -53.30 -18.71 -30.79
N GLY A 50 -53.86 -17.56 -31.18
CA GLY A 50 -54.48 -16.59 -30.29
C GLY A 50 -55.81 -17.05 -29.72
N LYS A 51 -56.07 -16.62 -28.49
CA LYS A 51 -57.43 -16.46 -27.95
C LYS A 51 -57.58 -15.03 -27.43
N ARG A 52 -58.43 -14.29 -28.14
CA ARG A 52 -58.96 -12.97 -27.76
C ARG A 52 -59.88 -13.12 -26.55
N SER A 53 -59.73 -12.23 -25.57
CA SER A 53 -60.81 -11.90 -24.64
C SER A 53 -61.20 -10.44 -24.86
N SER A 54 -62.49 -10.20 -24.98
CA SER A 54 -63.13 -8.94 -25.35
C SER A 54 -64.09 -8.55 -24.24
N VAL A 55 -63.93 -7.37 -23.63
CA VAL A 55 -65.06 -6.62 -23.04
C VAL A 55 -64.82 -5.09 -23.14
N LYS A 56 -65.63 -4.50 -24.03
CA LYS A 56 -66.27 -3.17 -24.11
C LYS A 56 -65.62 -1.91 -23.52
N ALA A 57 -65.41 -0.95 -24.41
CA ALA A 57 -65.30 0.49 -24.16
C ALA A 57 -66.69 1.15 -24.02
N LEU A 58 -66.79 2.16 -23.14
CA LEU A 58 -67.92 3.09 -23.10
C LEU A 58 -67.43 4.53 -22.94
N ASN A 59 -67.59 5.25 -24.05
CA ASN A 59 -68.05 6.62 -24.26
C ASN A 59 -67.39 7.84 -23.56
N VAL A 60 -66.92 8.74 -24.42
CA VAL A 60 -66.59 10.15 -24.17
C VAL A 60 -67.86 11.00 -24.24
N GLN A 61 -68.07 11.89 -23.26
CA GLN A 61 -68.76 13.18 -23.46
C GLN A 61 -68.14 14.28 -22.58
N SER A 62 -68.30 15.51 -23.07
CA SER A 62 -67.49 16.71 -22.87
C SER A 62 -67.96 17.67 -21.76
N ILE A 63 -66.97 18.29 -21.10
CA ILE A 63 -66.88 19.68 -20.59
C ILE A 63 -68.04 20.23 -19.75
N THR A 64 -67.75 20.57 -18.48
CA THR A 64 -68.09 21.86 -17.89
C THR A 64 -66.94 22.38 -17.02
N LYS A 65 -66.59 23.64 -17.24
CA LYS A 65 -65.64 24.45 -16.47
C LYS A 65 -66.09 24.57 -15.01
N GLU A 66 -65.18 24.49 -14.05
CA GLU A 66 -65.17 25.42 -12.92
C GLU A 66 -63.85 25.38 -12.10
N SER A 67 -63.35 26.59 -11.86
CA SER A 67 -62.44 27.04 -10.79
C SER A 67 -61.02 26.47 -10.68
N ILE A 68 -60.10 27.22 -11.26
CA ILE A 68 -58.67 27.22 -10.95
C ILE A 68 -58.49 27.87 -9.57
N VAL A 69 -58.08 27.10 -8.57
CA VAL A 69 -57.38 27.63 -7.38
C VAL A 69 -55.90 27.38 -7.62
N ALA A 70 -55.17 28.46 -7.93
CA ALA A 70 -53.73 28.44 -8.08
C ALA A 70 -53.10 28.15 -6.70
N SER A 71 -52.66 26.91 -6.51
CA SER A 71 -51.65 26.60 -5.50
C SER A 71 -50.30 26.98 -6.11
N GLU A 72 -49.67 28.01 -5.57
CA GLU A 72 -48.28 28.37 -5.87
C GLU A 72 -47.38 27.15 -5.61
N LEU A 73 -47.03 26.44 -6.68
CA LEU A 73 -45.85 25.61 -6.71
C LEU A 73 -44.67 26.56 -6.83
N THR A 74 -44.17 27.00 -5.68
CA THR A 74 -42.82 27.55 -5.62
C THR A 74 -41.88 26.40 -5.92
N GLU A 75 -41.46 26.28 -7.19
CA GLU A 75 -40.26 25.54 -7.55
C GLU A 75 -39.11 26.15 -6.74
N LYS A 76 -38.74 25.48 -5.64
CA LYS A 76 -37.43 25.67 -5.04
C LYS A 76 -36.44 25.17 -6.09
N LEU A 77 -35.86 26.12 -6.83
CA LEU A 77 -34.54 25.93 -7.41
C LEU A 77 -33.61 25.56 -6.26
N ASP A 78 -33.34 24.26 -6.12
CA ASP A 78 -32.24 23.77 -5.30
C ASP A 78 -30.97 24.37 -5.90
N VAL A 79 -30.51 25.46 -5.30
CA VAL A 79 -29.14 25.92 -5.46
C VAL A 79 -28.29 24.75 -4.98
N VAL A 80 -27.69 24.01 -5.91
CA VAL A 80 -26.66 23.02 -5.59
C VAL A 80 -25.52 23.83 -5.00
N GLU A 81 -25.50 23.97 -3.68
CA GLU A 81 -24.32 24.43 -2.96
C GLU A 81 -23.21 23.44 -3.30
N VAL A 82 -22.30 23.87 -4.18
CA VAL A 82 -21.06 23.16 -4.44
C VAL A 82 -20.26 23.31 -3.15
N GLU A 83 -20.41 22.34 -2.25
CA GLU A 83 -19.74 22.38 -0.96
C GLU A 83 -18.23 22.33 -1.16
N ASP A 84 -17.54 23.28 -0.54
CA ASP A 84 -16.09 23.34 -0.56
C ASP A 84 -15.51 22.31 0.43
N PHE A 85 -15.03 21.20 -0.11
CA PHE A 85 -14.38 20.15 0.68
C PHE A 85 -13.03 20.58 1.27
N GLU A 86 -12.38 21.62 0.73
CA GLU A 86 -11.16 22.17 1.33
C GLU A 86 -11.50 22.97 2.60
N GLU A 87 -12.57 23.76 2.58
CA GLU A 87 -13.06 24.44 3.77
C GLU A 87 -13.58 23.44 4.81
N LEU A 88 -14.29 22.40 4.38
CA LEU A 88 -14.72 21.32 5.27
C LEU A 88 -13.52 20.61 5.91
N ALA A 89 -12.45 20.34 5.17
CA ALA A 89 -11.23 19.75 5.70
C ALA A 89 -10.59 20.62 6.79
N LYS A 90 -10.51 21.94 6.59
CA LYS A 90 -9.99 22.88 7.60
C LYS A 90 -10.86 22.89 8.87
N ARG A 91 -12.19 22.91 8.71
CA ARG A 91 -13.12 22.89 9.86
C ARG A 91 -13.01 21.60 10.68
N LEU A 92 -12.73 20.47 10.03
CA LEU A 92 -12.62 19.17 10.66
C LEU A 92 -11.18 18.78 11.05
N GLU A 93 -10.19 19.65 10.84
CA GLU A 93 -8.78 19.31 11.03
C GLU A 93 -8.47 18.85 12.46
N ASN A 94 -9.13 19.45 13.46
CA ASN A 94 -8.97 19.12 14.87
C ASN A 94 -10.12 18.27 15.42
N ALA A 95 -11.04 17.80 14.57
CA ALA A 95 -12.15 16.96 14.99
C ALA A 95 -11.65 15.55 15.33
N SER A 96 -12.35 14.89 16.25
CA SER A 96 -12.06 13.50 16.57
C SER A 96 -12.43 12.56 15.40
N PRO A 97 -11.81 11.37 15.30
CA PRO A 97 -12.18 10.39 14.28
C PRO A 97 -13.66 10.00 14.32
N LEU A 98 -14.27 9.98 15.51
CA LEU A 98 -15.69 9.68 15.69
C LEU A 98 -16.58 10.78 15.09
N GLU A 99 -16.25 12.06 15.32
CA GLU A 99 -16.99 13.20 14.73
C GLU A 99 -16.86 13.22 13.20
N ILE A 100 -15.65 12.96 12.68
CA ILE A 100 -15.41 12.89 11.24
C ILE A 100 -16.21 11.73 10.62
N MET A 101 -16.22 10.56 11.28
CA MET A 101 -16.99 9.40 10.86
C MET A 101 -18.50 9.68 10.87
N ASP A 102 -19.03 10.22 11.96
CA ASP A 102 -20.47 10.53 12.10
C ASP A 102 -20.93 11.48 10.98
N LYS A 103 -20.16 12.53 10.73
CA LYS A 103 -20.45 13.51 9.68
C LYS A 103 -20.38 12.92 8.27
N ALA A 104 -19.41 12.04 8.01
CA ALA A 104 -19.30 11.36 6.72
C ALA A 104 -20.51 10.44 6.47
N LEU A 105 -20.89 9.64 7.46
CA LEU A 105 -22.02 8.72 7.37
C LEU A 105 -23.37 9.45 7.30
N GLU A 106 -23.54 10.53 8.06
CA GLU A 106 -24.70 11.41 7.98
C GLU A 106 -24.89 11.98 6.57
N LYS A 107 -23.81 12.46 5.98
CA LYS A 107 -23.84 13.20 4.72
C LYS A 107 -24.16 12.31 3.52
N PHE A 108 -23.59 11.12 3.47
CA PHE A 108 -23.65 10.26 2.28
C PHE A 108 -24.55 9.03 2.46
N GLY A 109 -24.92 8.67 3.69
CA GLY A 109 -25.81 7.54 3.96
C GLY A 109 -25.33 6.25 3.29
N ASN A 110 -26.13 5.71 2.35
CA ASN A 110 -25.81 4.47 1.65
C ASN A 110 -24.82 4.63 0.48
N ASP A 111 -24.51 5.88 0.08
CA ASP A 111 -23.59 6.19 -1.02
C ASP A 111 -22.12 6.29 -0.58
N ILE A 112 -21.83 5.95 0.68
CA ILE A 112 -20.48 5.88 1.25
C ILE A 112 -20.19 4.46 1.76
N ALA A 113 -18.93 4.03 1.63
CA ALA A 113 -18.47 2.77 2.19
C ALA A 113 -17.05 2.87 2.75
N ILE A 114 -16.79 2.05 3.76
CA ILE A 114 -15.49 1.90 4.42
C ILE A 114 -14.66 0.89 3.62
N ALA A 115 -13.47 1.31 3.19
CA ALA A 115 -12.48 0.43 2.61
C ALA A 115 -11.70 -0.28 3.72
N PHE A 116 -11.98 -1.56 3.94
CA PHE A 116 -11.32 -2.37 4.97
C PHE A 116 -10.30 -3.33 4.34
N SER A 117 -9.03 -3.21 4.76
CA SER A 117 -7.94 -4.01 4.24
C SER A 117 -7.62 -5.26 5.06
N GLY A 118 -8.23 -5.42 6.24
CA GLY A 118 -8.00 -6.56 7.12
C GLY A 118 -6.73 -6.40 7.98
N ALA A 119 -6.41 -5.16 8.35
CA ALA A 119 -5.28 -4.78 9.18
C ALA A 119 -5.76 -3.93 10.38
N GLU A 120 -4.98 -2.94 10.81
CA GLU A 120 -5.32 -2.03 11.91
C GLU A 120 -6.47 -1.06 11.57
N ASP A 121 -6.84 -0.97 10.28
CA ASP A 121 -7.95 -0.17 9.78
C ASP A 121 -9.33 -0.72 10.17
N VAL A 122 -9.40 -1.86 10.87
CA VAL A 122 -10.61 -2.32 11.59
C VAL A 122 -11.12 -1.26 12.58
N ALA A 123 -10.24 -0.37 13.06
CA ALA A 123 -10.61 0.79 13.88
C ALA A 123 -11.71 1.65 13.23
N LEU A 124 -11.74 1.75 11.90
CA LEU A 124 -12.79 2.49 11.20
C LEU A 124 -14.17 1.84 11.33
N ILE A 125 -14.23 0.51 11.37
CA ILE A 125 -15.47 -0.23 11.55
C ILE A 125 -15.97 -0.01 12.97
N GLU A 126 -15.07 -0.03 13.96
CA GLU A 126 -15.42 0.30 15.35
C GLU A 126 -15.95 1.74 15.47
N TYR A 127 -15.27 2.73 14.89
CA TYR A 127 -15.77 4.10 14.89
C TYR A 127 -17.15 4.22 14.24
N ALA A 128 -17.36 3.57 13.09
CA ALA A 128 -18.66 3.58 12.42
C ALA A 128 -19.75 2.91 13.27
N HIS A 129 -19.43 1.80 13.93
CA HIS A 129 -20.32 1.12 14.86
C HIS A 129 -20.74 2.04 16.02
N LEU A 130 -19.79 2.76 16.62
CA LEU A 130 -20.04 3.69 17.73
C LEU A 130 -20.93 4.89 17.36
N THR A 131 -20.99 5.28 16.07
CA THR A 131 -21.94 6.33 15.63
C THR A 131 -23.40 5.90 15.73
N GLY A 132 -23.67 4.58 15.74
CA GLY A 132 -25.03 4.04 15.66
C GLY A 132 -25.71 4.25 14.29
N ARG A 133 -25.02 4.79 13.30
CA ARG A 133 -25.54 4.95 11.92
C ARG A 133 -25.34 3.68 11.10
N PRO A 134 -26.19 3.39 10.10
CA PRO A 134 -25.91 2.35 9.12
C PRO A 134 -24.61 2.65 8.34
N TYR A 135 -23.80 1.63 8.08
CA TYR A 135 -22.57 1.76 7.31
C TYR A 135 -22.34 0.54 6.41
N ARG A 136 -21.61 0.76 5.32
CA ARG A 136 -21.18 -0.28 4.38
C ARG A 136 -19.68 -0.48 4.48
N VAL A 137 -19.23 -1.71 4.26
CA VAL A 137 -17.81 -2.07 4.28
C VAL A 137 -17.51 -2.88 3.02
N PHE A 138 -16.42 -2.55 2.34
CA PHE A 138 -15.91 -3.34 1.23
C PHE A 138 -14.44 -3.68 1.44
N SER A 139 -14.02 -4.82 0.90
CA SER A 139 -12.64 -5.30 0.98
C SER A 139 -12.14 -5.76 -0.38
N LEU A 140 -10.87 -5.46 -0.68
CA LEU A 140 -10.23 -5.88 -1.92
C LEU A 140 -9.57 -7.25 -1.72
N ASP A 141 -10.26 -8.31 -2.12
CA ASP A 141 -9.66 -9.64 -2.14
C ASP A 141 -8.78 -9.80 -3.39
N THR A 142 -7.47 -9.65 -3.20
CA THR A 142 -6.49 -9.82 -4.28
C THR A 142 -6.28 -11.27 -4.72
N GLY A 143 -6.82 -12.24 -3.98
CA GLY A 143 -6.58 -13.68 -4.11
C GLY A 143 -5.21 -14.12 -3.60
N ARG A 144 -4.48 -13.23 -2.91
CA ARG A 144 -3.12 -13.42 -2.38
C ARG A 144 -2.95 -12.82 -0.98
N LEU A 145 -4.05 -12.64 -0.25
CA LEU A 145 -4.02 -12.18 1.14
C LEU A 145 -3.53 -13.31 2.06
N ASN A 146 -3.06 -12.93 3.25
CA ASN A 146 -2.72 -13.90 4.28
C ASN A 146 -3.97 -14.68 4.72
N PRO A 147 -3.86 -15.98 5.03
CA PRO A 147 -4.96 -16.74 5.64
C PRO A 147 -5.51 -16.09 6.92
N GLU A 148 -4.66 -15.45 7.72
CA GLU A 148 -5.03 -14.70 8.92
C GLU A 148 -5.93 -13.50 8.59
N THR A 149 -5.70 -12.83 7.47
CA THR A 149 -6.56 -11.72 6.98
C THR A 149 -7.97 -12.22 6.65
N TYR A 150 -8.11 -13.38 6.01
CA TYR A 150 -9.43 -13.98 5.77
C TYR A 150 -10.16 -14.35 7.05
N ARG A 151 -9.45 -14.92 8.04
CA ARG A 151 -10.03 -15.22 9.34
C ARG A 151 -10.47 -13.97 10.08
N LEU A 152 -9.72 -12.88 9.95
CA LEU A 152 -10.12 -11.59 10.50
C LEU A 152 -11.40 -11.08 9.84
N PHE A 153 -11.52 -11.15 8.51
CA PHE A 153 -12.75 -10.73 7.82
C PHE A 153 -13.99 -11.48 8.35
N ASP A 154 -13.91 -12.81 8.46
CA ASP A 154 -14.98 -13.63 9.03
C ASP A 154 -15.27 -13.28 10.50
N THR A 155 -14.23 -13.01 11.30
CA THR A 155 -14.37 -12.59 12.70
C THR A 155 -15.07 -11.24 12.81
N VAL A 156 -14.69 -10.26 11.97
CA VAL A 156 -15.26 -8.90 11.95
C VAL A 156 -16.72 -8.94 11.49
N GLU A 157 -17.07 -9.70 10.45
CA GLU A 157 -18.47 -9.88 10.04
C GLU A 157 -19.35 -10.41 11.18
N LYS A 158 -18.87 -11.42 11.90
CA LYS A 158 -19.58 -12.01 13.04
C LYS A 158 -19.66 -11.08 14.24
N HIS A 159 -18.57 -10.37 14.55
CA HIS A 159 -18.49 -9.47 15.69
C HIS A 159 -19.45 -8.28 15.55
N TYR A 160 -19.48 -7.65 14.37
CA TYR A 160 -20.30 -6.46 14.12
C TYR A 160 -21.67 -6.76 13.49
N GLY A 161 -21.93 -8.01 13.10
CA GLY A 161 -23.17 -8.37 12.42
C GLY A 161 -23.31 -7.76 11.02
N ILE A 162 -22.18 -7.54 10.33
CA ILE A 162 -22.13 -6.91 9.00
C ILE A 162 -21.83 -7.93 7.89
N ARG A 163 -22.01 -7.50 6.64
CA ARG A 163 -21.57 -8.23 5.45
C ARG A 163 -20.61 -7.37 4.65
N ILE A 164 -19.38 -7.83 4.50
CA ILE A 164 -18.33 -7.15 3.76
C ILE A 164 -18.54 -7.43 2.26
N GLU A 165 -18.50 -6.35 1.47
CA GLU A 165 -18.56 -6.42 0.01
C GLU A 165 -17.16 -6.78 -0.55
N TYR A 166 -16.94 -8.04 -0.90
CA TYR A 166 -15.65 -8.50 -1.42
C TYR A 166 -15.47 -8.22 -2.92
N MET A 167 -14.39 -7.53 -3.27
CA MET A 167 -14.06 -7.15 -4.63
C MET A 167 -12.89 -7.99 -5.16
N PHE A 168 -13.20 -8.96 -6.02
CA PHE A 168 -12.21 -9.85 -6.63
C PHE A 168 -11.56 -9.26 -7.89
N PRO A 169 -10.34 -9.66 -8.26
CA PRO A 169 -9.75 -9.33 -9.54
C PRO A 169 -10.48 -9.98 -10.71
N ASP A 170 -10.35 -9.38 -11.89
CA ASP A 170 -10.82 -10.02 -13.12
C ASP A 170 -9.96 -11.25 -13.43
N ALA A 171 -10.59 -12.42 -13.54
CA ALA A 171 -9.91 -13.68 -13.71
C ALA A 171 -9.14 -13.77 -15.04
N VAL A 172 -9.66 -13.16 -16.12
CA VAL A 172 -9.01 -13.17 -17.44
C VAL A 172 -7.72 -12.36 -17.39
N GLU A 173 -7.75 -11.19 -16.74
CA GLU A 173 -6.56 -10.36 -16.57
C GLU A 173 -5.50 -11.03 -15.69
N VAL A 174 -5.93 -11.65 -14.58
CA VAL A 174 -5.02 -12.39 -13.69
C VAL A 174 -4.40 -13.58 -14.42
N GLN A 175 -5.19 -14.34 -15.16
CA GLN A 175 -4.71 -15.48 -15.93
C GLN A 175 -3.67 -15.05 -16.97
N ALA A 176 -3.91 -13.94 -17.67
CA ALA A 176 -2.95 -13.40 -18.64
C ALA A 176 -1.63 -12.98 -17.97
N LEU A 177 -1.69 -12.25 -16.85
CA LEU A 177 -0.51 -11.85 -16.08
C LEU A 177 0.32 -13.08 -15.67
N VAL A 178 -0.33 -14.07 -15.06
CA VAL A 178 0.35 -15.25 -14.51
C VAL A 178 0.94 -16.13 -15.61
N ARG A 179 0.26 -16.31 -16.75
CA ARG A 179 0.80 -17.11 -17.87
C ARG A 179 2.05 -16.48 -18.47
N ASN A 180 2.11 -15.15 -18.53
CA ASN A 180 3.21 -14.44 -19.17
C ASN A 180 4.39 -14.17 -18.22
N LYS A 181 4.11 -13.92 -16.94
CA LYS A 181 5.12 -13.44 -15.98
C LYS A 181 5.22 -14.26 -14.68
N GLY A 182 4.46 -15.35 -14.56
CA GLY A 182 4.43 -16.18 -13.37
C GLY A 182 3.68 -15.57 -12.18
N LEU A 183 3.79 -16.22 -11.02
CA LEU A 183 3.04 -15.87 -9.81
C LEU A 183 3.70 -14.78 -8.94
N PHE A 184 4.93 -14.38 -9.28
CA PHE A 184 5.79 -13.53 -8.46
C PHE A 184 6.52 -12.43 -9.27
N SER A 185 5.98 -12.04 -10.43
CA SER A 185 6.59 -11.03 -11.30
C SER A 185 6.92 -9.71 -10.59
N PHE A 186 6.18 -9.39 -9.53
CA PHE A 186 6.37 -8.18 -8.73
C PHE A 186 7.72 -8.09 -8.03
N TYR A 187 8.45 -9.20 -7.83
CA TYR A 187 9.82 -9.15 -7.30
C TYR A 187 10.84 -8.65 -8.32
N GLU A 188 10.54 -8.80 -9.61
CA GLU A 188 11.44 -8.44 -10.71
C GLU A 188 11.00 -7.12 -11.36
N ASP A 189 9.71 -7.00 -11.65
CA ASP A 189 9.11 -5.86 -12.38
C ASP A 189 8.63 -4.73 -11.46
N GLY A 190 8.62 -4.96 -10.15
CA GLY A 190 7.92 -4.14 -9.18
C GLY A 190 6.43 -4.47 -9.07
N HIS A 191 5.81 -4.05 -7.97
CA HIS A 191 4.46 -4.45 -7.59
C HIS A 191 3.36 -3.80 -8.42
N GLN A 192 3.67 -2.76 -9.20
CA GLN A 192 2.68 -1.85 -9.77
C GLN A 192 1.72 -2.58 -10.71
N GLU A 193 2.23 -3.45 -11.60
CA GLU A 193 1.38 -4.18 -12.54
C GLU A 193 0.45 -5.17 -11.84
N CYS A 194 1.00 -5.98 -10.94
CA CYS A 194 0.23 -6.94 -10.15
C CYS A 194 -0.85 -6.23 -9.31
N CYS A 195 -0.49 -5.14 -8.61
CA CYS A 195 -1.45 -4.35 -7.84
C CYS A 195 -2.46 -3.64 -8.73
N ARG A 196 -2.08 -3.19 -9.94
CA ARG A 196 -3.02 -2.58 -10.88
C ARG A 196 -4.14 -3.55 -11.24
N ILE A 197 -3.81 -4.79 -11.55
CA ILE A 197 -4.76 -5.84 -11.91
C ILE A 197 -5.53 -6.33 -10.67
N ARG A 198 -4.82 -6.65 -9.59
CA ARG A 198 -5.41 -7.31 -8.42
C ARG A 198 -6.11 -6.39 -7.44
N LYS A 199 -5.77 -5.11 -7.42
CA LYS A 199 -6.21 -4.17 -6.38
C LYS A 199 -6.82 -2.89 -6.95
N VAL A 200 -6.12 -2.18 -7.85
CA VAL A 200 -6.58 -0.89 -8.38
C VAL A 200 -7.80 -1.03 -9.29
N ARG A 201 -7.81 -2.01 -10.20
CA ARG A 201 -8.96 -2.25 -11.09
C ARG A 201 -10.22 -2.67 -10.32
N PRO A 202 -10.16 -3.64 -9.37
CA PRO A 202 -11.31 -3.95 -8.51
C PRO A 202 -11.77 -2.76 -7.66
N LEU A 203 -10.85 -1.98 -7.10
CA LEU A 203 -11.19 -0.77 -6.37
C LEU A 203 -11.97 0.20 -7.25
N ARG A 204 -11.47 0.50 -8.46
CA ARG A 204 -12.15 1.41 -9.39
C ARG A 204 -13.58 0.95 -9.70
N ARG A 205 -13.83 -0.36 -9.79
CA ARG A 205 -15.19 -0.88 -9.98
C ARG A 205 -16.08 -0.70 -8.74
N ALA A 206 -15.52 -0.87 -7.55
CA ALA A 206 -16.25 -0.63 -6.29
C ALA A 206 -16.65 0.84 -6.15
N LEU A 207 -15.68 1.74 -6.37
CA LEU A 207 -15.87 3.19 -6.19
C LEU A 207 -16.85 3.80 -7.20
N LYS A 208 -16.99 3.23 -8.40
CA LYS A 208 -18.01 3.62 -9.38
C LYS A 208 -19.46 3.49 -8.87
N GLY A 209 -19.68 2.75 -7.78
CA GLY A 209 -21.00 2.64 -7.14
C GLY A 209 -21.19 3.58 -5.94
N LEU A 210 -20.26 4.50 -5.68
CA LEU A 210 -20.21 5.32 -4.46
C LEU A 210 -19.98 6.80 -4.78
N ARG A 211 -20.54 7.70 -3.94
CA ARG A 211 -20.25 9.14 -3.97
C ARG A 211 -19.14 9.52 -3.00
N ALA A 212 -18.91 8.68 -1.98
CA ALA A 212 -17.79 8.85 -1.07
C ALA A 212 -17.21 7.51 -0.61
N TRP A 213 -16.00 7.54 -0.06
CA TRP A 213 -15.38 6.37 0.56
C TRP A 213 -14.49 6.77 1.74
N ILE A 214 -14.33 5.85 2.69
CA ILE A 214 -13.59 6.07 3.93
C ILE A 214 -12.35 5.16 3.93
N THR A 215 -11.18 5.70 4.24
CA THR A 215 -9.92 4.93 4.27
C THR A 215 -9.14 5.11 5.58
N GLY A 216 -8.40 4.08 5.96
CA GLY A 216 -7.58 4.07 7.19
C GLY A 216 -6.20 4.71 7.02
N GLN A 217 -6.03 5.63 6.06
CA GLN A 217 -4.76 6.30 5.87
C GLN A 217 -4.46 7.27 7.01
N ARG A 218 -3.25 7.17 7.56
CA ARG A 218 -2.72 8.09 8.57
C ARG A 218 -1.47 8.79 8.07
N LYS A 219 -1.21 10.00 8.58
CA LYS A 219 -0.02 10.79 8.23
C LYS A 219 1.28 10.11 8.66
N ASP A 220 1.26 9.40 9.79
CA ASP A 220 2.42 8.72 10.38
C ASP A 220 2.80 7.40 9.67
N GLN A 221 1.91 6.85 8.83
CA GLN A 221 2.14 5.57 8.16
C GLN A 221 3.21 5.61 7.06
N SER A 222 3.56 6.77 6.50
CA SER A 222 4.64 6.86 5.52
C SER A 222 5.39 8.18 5.67
N PRO A 223 6.70 8.16 5.97
CA PRO A 223 7.52 9.36 5.96
C PRO A 223 7.49 9.97 4.55
N GLY A 224 7.01 11.21 4.42
CA GLY A 224 7.08 12.01 3.19
C GLY A 224 6.02 11.76 2.09
N THR A 225 5.31 10.63 2.05
CA THR A 225 4.24 10.41 1.04
C THR A 225 2.82 10.60 1.58
N ARG A 226 2.65 10.61 2.91
CA ARG A 226 1.35 10.72 3.57
C ARG A 226 1.23 11.87 4.56
N SER A 227 2.31 12.63 4.77
CA SER A 227 2.38 13.73 5.75
C SER A 227 1.33 14.82 5.55
N GLU A 228 0.83 14.99 4.33
CA GLU A 228 -0.14 16.04 3.96
C GLU A 228 -1.56 15.51 3.72
N ILE A 229 -1.89 14.27 4.09
CA ILE A 229 -3.24 13.72 3.82
C ILE A 229 -4.29 14.47 4.65
N PRO A 230 -5.30 15.10 4.02
CA PRO A 230 -6.39 15.77 4.73
C PRO A 230 -7.44 14.77 5.24
N VAL A 231 -8.21 15.19 6.25
CA VAL A 231 -9.31 14.39 6.84
C VAL A 231 -10.47 14.17 5.87
N VAL A 232 -10.67 15.07 4.90
CA VAL A 232 -11.58 14.92 3.77
C VAL A 232 -10.99 15.62 2.56
N GLN A 233 -11.20 15.07 1.37
CA GLN A 233 -10.83 15.69 0.10
C GLN A 233 -11.70 15.13 -1.02
N VAL A 234 -11.79 15.86 -2.11
CA VAL A 234 -12.19 15.27 -3.39
C VAL A 234 -11.10 14.28 -3.82
N ASP A 235 -11.46 13.06 -4.21
CA ASP A 235 -10.50 12.03 -4.58
C ASP A 235 -9.74 12.44 -5.85
N PRO A 236 -8.40 12.53 -5.81
CA PRO A 236 -7.62 13.02 -6.95
C PRO A 236 -7.39 11.95 -8.03
N VAL A 237 -7.75 10.68 -7.78
CA VAL A 237 -7.39 9.53 -8.65
C VAL A 237 -8.61 8.82 -9.20
N PHE A 238 -9.67 8.69 -8.39
CA PHE A 238 -10.83 7.87 -8.71
C PHE A 238 -12.08 8.72 -8.89
N GLU A 239 -12.99 8.17 -9.68
CA GLU A 239 -14.30 8.76 -9.96
C GLU A 239 -15.36 7.89 -9.29
N GLY A 240 -16.44 8.55 -8.86
CA GLY A 240 -17.55 7.97 -8.14
C GLY A 240 -18.74 7.66 -9.04
N LEU A 241 -19.91 7.54 -8.41
CA LEU A 241 -21.19 7.24 -9.03
C LEU A 241 -21.59 8.25 -10.11
N ASP A 242 -21.35 9.53 -9.83
CA ASP A 242 -21.74 10.63 -10.71
C ASP A 242 -20.83 10.75 -11.95
N GLY A 243 -19.67 10.07 -11.95
CA GLY A 243 -18.71 10.03 -13.04
C GLY A 243 -17.93 11.33 -13.26
N GLY A 244 -16.73 11.23 -13.83
CA GLY A 244 -15.88 12.38 -14.12
C GLY A 244 -15.06 12.87 -12.91
N VAL A 245 -14.10 13.75 -13.19
CA VAL A 245 -13.17 14.30 -12.20
C VAL A 245 -13.94 15.04 -11.11
N GLY A 246 -13.69 14.67 -9.86
CA GLY A 246 -14.27 15.31 -8.69
C GLY A 246 -15.58 14.70 -8.19
N SER A 247 -16.04 13.61 -8.80
CA SER A 247 -17.29 12.92 -8.44
C SER A 247 -17.20 12.02 -7.20
N LEU A 248 -16.01 11.84 -6.62
CA LEU A 248 -15.80 10.97 -5.46
C LEU A 248 -15.16 11.76 -4.33
N VAL A 249 -15.70 11.64 -3.13
CA VAL A 249 -15.13 12.26 -1.92
C VAL A 249 -14.45 11.19 -1.08
N LYS A 250 -13.23 11.46 -0.64
CA LYS A 250 -12.44 10.59 0.20
C LYS A 250 -12.34 11.13 1.62
N TRP A 251 -12.68 10.29 2.58
CA TRP A 251 -12.61 10.59 4.01
C TRP A 251 -11.48 9.77 4.67
N ASN A 252 -10.70 10.42 5.52
CA ASN A 252 -9.60 9.81 6.29
C ASN A 252 -9.78 10.18 7.78
N PRO A 253 -10.74 9.57 8.51
CA PRO A 253 -11.06 9.94 9.89
C PRO A 253 -9.88 9.83 10.86
N VAL A 254 -8.94 8.94 10.55
CA VAL A 254 -7.74 8.68 11.36
C VAL A 254 -6.47 9.37 10.80
N ALA A 255 -6.62 10.34 9.88
CA ALA A 255 -5.47 10.99 9.24
C ALA A 255 -4.48 11.60 10.23
N ASN A 256 -4.99 12.22 11.30
CA ASN A 256 -4.21 12.91 12.33
C ASN A 256 -3.97 12.05 13.59
N VAL A 257 -4.29 10.76 13.56
CA VAL A 257 -4.11 9.86 14.71
C VAL A 257 -2.79 9.12 14.60
N GLU A 258 -2.02 9.06 15.68
CA GLU A 258 -0.80 8.26 15.73
C GLU A 258 -1.12 6.77 15.82
N GLY A 259 -0.27 5.93 15.24
CA GLY A 259 -0.45 4.48 15.22
C GLY A 259 -0.55 3.86 16.61
N ASN A 260 0.20 4.40 17.58
CA ASN A 260 0.11 3.96 18.98
C ASN A 260 -1.29 4.20 19.57
N ASP A 261 -1.92 5.32 19.23
CA ASP A 261 -3.26 5.65 19.71
C ASP A 261 -4.33 4.78 19.04
N VAL A 262 -4.17 4.43 17.77
CA VAL A 262 -5.01 3.41 17.11
C VAL A 262 -4.90 2.08 17.86
N TRP A 263 -3.70 1.65 18.22
CA TRP A 263 -3.50 0.41 18.97
C TRP A 263 -4.03 0.45 20.40
N ASN A 264 -3.95 1.61 21.07
CA ASN A 264 -4.56 1.81 22.38
C ASN A 264 -6.08 1.72 22.30
N PHE A 265 -6.67 2.35 21.29
CA PHE A 265 -8.10 2.30 21.01
C PHE A 265 -8.57 0.86 20.76
N LEU A 266 -7.96 0.14 19.82
CA LEU A 266 -8.33 -1.24 19.49
C LEU A 266 -8.28 -2.17 20.70
N ARG A 267 -7.26 -2.04 21.56
CA ARG A 267 -7.13 -2.83 22.78
C ARG A 267 -8.17 -2.46 23.85
N THR A 268 -8.44 -1.17 24.01
CA THR A 268 -9.39 -0.67 25.01
C THR A 268 -10.82 -1.09 24.67
N MET A 269 -11.14 -1.12 23.38
CA MET A 269 -12.46 -1.48 22.87
C MET A 269 -12.62 -2.99 22.60
N ASP A 270 -11.60 -3.81 22.90
CA ASP A 270 -11.57 -5.25 22.64
C ASP A 270 -11.93 -5.63 21.19
N VAL A 271 -11.45 -4.82 20.23
CA VAL A 271 -11.72 -5.01 18.81
C VAL A 271 -10.91 -6.20 18.29
N PRO A 272 -11.51 -7.13 17.52
CA PRO A 272 -10.76 -8.21 16.91
C PRO A 272 -9.72 -7.67 15.91
N VAL A 273 -8.46 -8.09 16.07
CA VAL A 273 -7.34 -7.67 15.22
C VAL A 273 -6.69 -8.86 14.51
N ASN A 274 -5.94 -8.57 13.43
CA ASN A 274 -5.24 -9.59 12.67
C ASN A 274 -4.17 -10.28 13.55
N THR A 275 -4.16 -11.62 13.60
CA THR A 275 -3.21 -12.37 14.42
C THR A 275 -1.76 -12.17 14.00
N LEU A 276 -1.50 -11.73 12.76
CA LEU A 276 -0.14 -11.40 12.31
C LEU A 276 0.49 -10.24 13.08
N HIS A 277 -0.30 -9.37 13.70
CA HIS A 277 0.24 -8.30 14.53
C HIS A 277 1.03 -8.85 15.74
N ALA A 278 0.60 -9.97 16.31
CA ALA A 278 1.36 -10.67 17.35
C ALA A 278 2.66 -11.33 16.83
N ALA A 279 2.77 -11.52 15.51
CA ALA A 279 3.96 -12.05 14.83
C ALA A 279 4.89 -10.96 14.29
N GLY A 280 4.74 -9.69 14.71
CA GLY A 280 5.61 -8.59 14.32
C GLY A 280 5.24 -7.90 13.00
N TYR A 281 4.07 -8.21 12.42
CA TYR A 281 3.57 -7.48 11.26
C TYR A 281 2.90 -6.19 11.71
N VAL A 282 3.52 -5.04 11.46
CA VAL A 282 2.90 -3.74 11.78
C VAL A 282 1.97 -3.30 10.64
N SER A 283 2.48 -3.27 9.40
CA SER A 283 1.65 -3.03 8.20
C SER A 283 1.34 -4.33 7.49
N ILE A 284 0.07 -4.60 7.20
CA ILE A 284 -0.39 -5.84 6.55
C ILE A 284 -0.85 -5.59 5.11
N GLY A 285 -0.59 -6.55 4.22
CA GLY A 285 -0.97 -6.51 2.81
C GLY A 285 -1.18 -7.92 2.25
N CYS A 286 -0.90 -8.11 0.96
CA CYS A 286 -0.81 -9.45 0.39
C CYS A 286 0.37 -10.19 1.02
N GLU A 287 0.21 -11.50 1.25
CA GLU A 287 1.22 -12.38 1.84
C GLU A 287 2.59 -12.26 1.16
N PRO A 288 2.73 -12.35 -0.18
CA PRO A 288 4.05 -12.36 -0.79
C PRO A 288 4.70 -10.98 -0.85
N CYS A 289 4.00 -9.92 -0.42
CA CYS A 289 4.50 -8.55 -0.48
C CYS A 289 4.55 -7.89 0.92
N THR A 290 4.39 -8.70 1.97
CA THR A 290 4.37 -8.25 3.37
C THR A 290 5.27 -9.13 4.24
N ARG A 291 6.09 -8.50 5.09
CA ARG A 291 6.90 -9.18 6.11
C ARG A 291 6.83 -8.45 7.44
N ALA A 292 7.11 -9.17 8.53
CA ALA A 292 7.31 -8.57 9.84
C ALA A 292 8.48 -7.57 9.83
N VAL A 293 8.44 -6.61 10.75
CA VAL A 293 9.50 -5.63 10.98
C VAL A 293 10.16 -5.88 12.34
N LEU A 294 11.43 -5.50 12.47
CA LEU A 294 12.16 -5.57 13.72
C LEU A 294 11.72 -4.45 14.68
N PRO A 295 11.96 -4.60 16.00
CA PRO A 295 11.77 -3.52 16.95
C PRO A 295 12.47 -2.23 16.49
N GLY A 296 11.72 -1.13 16.43
CA GLY A 296 12.22 0.19 16.04
C GLY A 296 12.29 0.45 14.53
N GLN A 297 12.10 -0.56 13.66
CA GLN A 297 11.95 -0.36 12.22
C GLN A 297 10.62 0.29 11.88
N HIS A 298 10.61 1.08 10.81
CA HIS A 298 9.40 1.76 10.36
C HIS A 298 8.41 0.76 9.72
N GLU A 299 7.10 0.93 9.96
CA GLU A 299 6.06 -0.03 9.52
C GLU A 299 6.08 -0.33 8.00
N ARG A 300 6.44 0.65 7.18
CA ARG A 300 6.56 0.49 5.72
C ARG A 300 7.76 -0.33 5.26
N GLU A 301 8.75 -0.57 6.12
CA GLU A 301 9.88 -1.47 5.81
C GLU A 301 9.45 -2.93 5.66
N GLY A 302 8.25 -3.27 6.16
CA GLY A 302 7.61 -4.57 5.95
C GLY A 302 6.93 -4.71 4.59
N ARG A 303 6.84 -3.64 3.78
CA ARG A 303 6.05 -3.60 2.54
C ARG A 303 6.94 -3.37 1.33
N TRP A 304 6.82 -4.22 0.30
CA TRP A 304 7.60 -4.10 -0.95
C TRP A 304 9.09 -3.84 -0.67
N TRP A 305 9.67 -4.61 0.26
CA TRP A 305 11.00 -4.35 0.83
C TRP A 305 12.14 -4.44 -0.18
N TRP A 306 11.87 -5.01 -1.36
CA TRP A 306 12.80 -5.08 -2.49
C TRP A 306 12.76 -3.82 -3.38
N GLU A 307 11.75 -2.96 -3.23
CA GLU A 307 11.59 -1.73 -4.01
C GLU A 307 12.09 -0.48 -3.28
N ASP A 308 12.30 0.57 -4.07
CA ASP A 308 12.74 1.89 -3.62
C ASP A 308 11.72 2.58 -2.71
N ALA A 309 12.19 3.30 -1.67
CA ALA A 309 11.31 3.99 -0.70
C ALA A 309 10.24 4.89 -1.36
N LYS A 310 10.59 5.58 -2.47
CA LYS A 310 9.64 6.40 -3.25
C LYS A 310 8.58 5.58 -3.98
N ALA A 311 8.93 4.35 -4.38
CA ALA A 311 8.08 3.46 -5.15
C ALA A 311 7.15 2.63 -4.26
N LYS A 312 7.39 2.58 -2.93
CA LYS A 312 6.63 1.77 -1.97
C LYS A 312 5.18 2.23 -1.75
N GLU A 313 4.65 3.25 -2.43
CA GLU A 313 3.22 3.58 -2.33
C GLU A 313 2.34 2.72 -3.21
N CYS A 314 1.24 2.26 -2.62
CA CYS A 314 0.25 1.50 -3.34
C CYS A 314 -0.38 2.37 -4.43
N GLY A 315 -0.64 1.79 -5.60
CA GLY A 315 -1.37 2.45 -6.69
C GLY A 315 -2.75 3.04 -6.33
N LEU A 316 -3.29 2.77 -5.14
CA LEU A 316 -4.54 3.37 -4.66
C LEU A 316 -4.44 4.84 -4.23
N HIS A 317 -3.25 5.34 -3.92
CA HIS A 317 -3.12 6.64 -3.23
C HIS A 317 -2.08 7.57 -3.88
N LYS A 318 -1.69 7.27 -5.12
CA LYS A 318 -0.62 7.99 -5.82
C LYS A 318 -0.92 9.48 -6.04
N GLY A 319 -2.19 9.87 -6.13
CA GLY A 319 -2.59 11.27 -6.38
C GLY A 319 -2.31 12.22 -5.21
N ASN A 320 -2.00 11.72 -4.01
CA ASN A 320 -1.64 12.56 -2.86
C ASN A 320 -0.15 12.96 -2.88
N ILE A 321 0.64 12.45 -3.83
CA ILE A 321 2.03 12.82 -4.00
C ILE A 321 2.07 14.00 -4.98
N LYS A 322 2.45 15.20 -4.52
CA LYS A 322 2.74 16.33 -5.40
C LYS A 322 3.95 15.97 -6.27
N GLU A 323 3.72 15.67 -7.55
CA GLU A 323 4.81 15.71 -8.53
C GLU A 323 5.18 17.19 -8.72
N ASN A 324 6.45 17.54 -8.49
CA ASN A 324 6.98 18.84 -8.90
C ASN A 324 7.06 18.88 -10.45
N THR A 325 5.92 19.12 -11.09
CA THR A 325 5.83 19.41 -12.52
C THR A 325 6.13 20.89 -12.75
N ASN A 326 7.42 21.25 -12.75
CA ASN A 326 7.83 22.49 -13.40
C ASN A 326 7.80 22.27 -14.91
N GLY A 327 6.74 22.80 -15.52
CA GLY A 327 6.51 22.77 -16.96
C GLY A 327 7.48 23.61 -17.78
N ASN A 328 7.64 23.18 -19.02
CA ASN A 328 8.03 23.93 -20.22
C ASN A 328 9.17 24.95 -20.09
N ALA A 329 10.40 24.49 -20.33
CA ALA A 329 11.41 25.29 -20.99
C ALA A 329 11.76 24.62 -22.32
N THR A 330 11.39 25.31 -23.40
CA THR A 330 11.81 25.08 -24.79
C THR A 330 13.28 24.75 -24.88
N ALA A 331 13.58 23.72 -25.68
CA ALA A 331 14.93 23.34 -26.07
C ALA A 331 15.75 24.55 -26.50
N ASN A 332 16.80 24.85 -25.75
CA ASN A 332 17.98 25.49 -26.31
C ASN A 332 19.22 24.83 -25.74
N VAL A 333 20.04 24.36 -26.67
CA VAL A 333 21.26 23.59 -26.46
C VAL A 333 22.36 24.52 -25.91
N ASN A 334 23.18 23.96 -25.01
CA ASN A 334 24.40 24.50 -24.37
C ASN A 334 24.23 25.19 -23.00
N GLY A 335 24.56 24.46 -21.95
CA GLY A 335 24.87 25.01 -20.62
C GLY A 335 24.79 23.98 -19.50
N THR A 336 25.94 23.54 -19.00
CA THR A 336 26.10 22.67 -17.82
C THR A 336 25.34 23.26 -16.63
N SER A 337 24.13 22.79 -16.38
CA SER A 337 23.24 23.33 -15.36
C SER A 337 23.60 22.72 -14.00
N THR A 338 24.39 23.43 -13.21
CA THR A 338 24.68 23.08 -11.81
C THR A 338 23.41 23.21 -10.99
N VAL A 339 22.66 22.12 -10.83
CA VAL A 339 21.58 22.03 -9.82
C VAL A 339 22.20 22.28 -8.45
N ALA A 340 21.66 23.24 -7.69
CA ALA A 340 22.12 23.60 -6.36
C ALA A 340 22.14 22.37 -5.42
N ASP A 341 23.18 22.27 -4.59
CA ASP A 341 23.31 21.23 -3.55
C ASP A 341 22.32 21.52 -2.42
N ILE A 342 21.79 20.48 -1.78
CA ILE A 342 20.80 20.61 -0.72
C ILE A 342 21.45 20.70 0.67
N PHE A 343 22.65 20.15 0.89
CA PHE A 343 23.25 20.20 2.23
C PHE A 343 24.08 21.47 2.42
N ASN A 344 23.86 22.16 3.53
CA ASN A 344 24.38 23.50 3.79
C ASN A 344 25.49 23.53 4.85
N SER A 345 25.68 22.47 5.65
CA SER A 345 26.74 22.40 6.65
C SER A 345 28.15 22.24 6.02
N GLU A 346 29.11 23.03 6.50
CA GLU A 346 30.54 22.92 6.16
C GLU A 346 31.16 21.60 6.66
N ASN A 347 30.52 20.93 7.63
CA ASN A 347 30.97 19.66 8.19
C ASN A 347 30.55 18.44 7.35
N VAL A 348 29.72 18.62 6.32
CA VAL A 348 29.34 17.57 5.37
C VAL A 348 30.28 17.58 4.18
N VAL A 349 31.23 16.64 4.17
CA VAL A 349 32.24 16.53 3.11
C VAL A 349 31.59 16.08 1.80
N ASN A 350 31.73 16.86 0.74
CA ASN A 350 31.31 16.45 -0.60
C ASN A 350 32.32 15.46 -1.21
N LEU A 351 31.89 14.24 -1.50
CA LEU A 351 32.72 13.22 -2.12
C LEU A 351 32.52 13.20 -3.64
N SER A 352 33.63 13.15 -4.37
CA SER A 352 33.63 12.78 -5.78
C SER A 352 33.59 11.26 -5.94
N ARG A 353 33.38 10.78 -7.18
CA ARG A 353 33.46 9.35 -7.51
C ARG A 353 34.79 8.76 -7.07
N GLN A 354 35.89 9.44 -7.37
CA GLN A 354 37.23 9.01 -6.97
C GLN A 354 37.37 8.95 -5.43
N GLY A 355 36.74 9.88 -4.71
CA GLY A 355 36.68 9.86 -3.24
C GLY A 355 36.01 8.59 -2.72
N ILE A 356 34.87 8.21 -3.30
CA ILE A 356 34.17 6.96 -2.96
C ILE A 356 35.00 5.72 -3.31
N GLU A 357 35.56 5.66 -4.51
CA GLU A 357 36.40 4.54 -4.94
C GLU A 357 37.62 4.36 -4.03
N ASN A 358 38.18 5.45 -3.50
CA ASN A 358 39.25 5.38 -2.50
C ASN A 358 38.77 4.82 -1.16
N LEU A 359 37.57 5.23 -0.69
CA LEU A 359 36.98 4.68 0.55
C LEU A 359 36.75 3.17 0.44
N MET A 360 36.36 2.68 -0.73
CA MET A 360 36.12 1.26 -0.97
C MET A 360 37.41 0.42 -1.05
N LYS A 361 38.57 1.02 -1.32
CA LYS A 361 39.86 0.32 -1.44
C LYS A 361 40.68 0.32 -0.16
N LEU A 362 40.40 1.24 0.76
CA LEU A 362 41.19 1.43 1.98
C LEU A 362 40.64 0.59 3.14
N GLU A 363 41.41 -0.41 3.57
CA GLU A 363 41.04 -1.30 4.67
C GLU A 363 41.46 -0.78 6.04
N ASN A 364 42.39 0.18 6.15
CA ASN A 364 42.90 0.71 7.42
C ASN A 364 42.87 2.24 7.43
N ARG A 365 41.67 2.83 7.60
CA ARG A 365 41.48 4.29 7.63
C ARG A 365 41.51 4.85 9.06
N LYS A 366 42.05 6.07 9.21
CA LYS A 366 42.14 6.76 10.50
C LYS A 366 40.76 7.10 11.09
N GLU A 367 39.82 7.40 10.21
CA GLU A 367 38.48 7.89 10.54
C GLU A 367 37.44 6.97 9.89
N ALA A 368 36.35 6.69 10.60
CA ALA A 368 35.18 6.04 10.00
C ALA A 368 34.35 7.09 9.26
N TRP A 369 33.71 6.68 8.16
CA TRP A 369 32.90 7.59 7.35
C TRP A 369 31.43 7.17 7.36
N ILE A 370 30.54 8.14 7.47
CA ILE A 370 29.12 7.96 7.17
C ILE A 370 28.80 8.79 5.94
N VAL A 371 28.31 8.12 4.90
CA VAL A 371 28.09 8.71 3.57
C VAL A 371 26.63 8.60 3.21
N VAL A 372 26.01 9.73 2.89
CA VAL A 372 24.69 9.75 2.22
C VAL A 372 24.87 9.76 0.70
N LEU A 373 24.27 8.78 0.03
CA LEU A 373 24.00 8.82 -1.39
C LEU A 373 22.67 9.56 -1.60
N TYR A 374 22.72 10.70 -2.29
CA TYR A 374 21.57 11.60 -2.42
C TYR A 374 21.36 12.08 -3.86
N ALA A 375 20.20 12.69 -4.09
CA ALA A 375 19.91 13.45 -5.30
C ALA A 375 19.20 14.76 -4.94
N PRO A 376 19.58 15.93 -5.50
CA PRO A 376 19.00 17.22 -5.09
C PRO A 376 17.48 17.33 -5.30
N TRP A 377 16.94 16.65 -6.32
CA TRP A 377 15.50 16.60 -6.62
C TRP A 377 14.73 15.62 -5.72
N CYS A 378 15.38 14.95 -4.78
CA CYS A 378 14.75 13.93 -3.96
C CYS A 378 14.09 14.52 -2.70
N PRO A 379 12.74 14.45 -2.55
CA PRO A 379 12.07 14.99 -1.37
C PRO A 379 12.48 14.29 -0.07
N PHE A 380 12.83 13.00 -0.10
CA PHE A 380 13.33 12.29 1.08
C PHE A 380 14.75 12.69 1.46
N CYS A 381 15.57 13.13 0.50
CA CYS A 381 16.88 13.69 0.81
C CYS A 381 16.73 15.09 1.43
N GLN A 382 15.84 15.90 0.86
CA GLN A 382 15.50 17.24 1.39
C GLN A 382 14.93 17.14 2.81
N ALA A 383 14.00 16.21 3.06
CA ALA A 383 13.41 15.99 4.39
C ALA A 383 14.44 15.53 5.44
N MET A 384 15.52 14.87 5.02
CA MET A 384 16.59 14.41 5.92
C MET A 384 17.70 15.45 6.13
N GLU A 385 17.81 16.44 5.24
CA GLU A 385 18.92 17.41 5.17
C GLU A 385 19.32 17.95 6.55
N ALA A 386 18.36 18.55 7.27
CA ALA A 386 18.60 19.16 8.56
C ALA A 386 19.15 18.17 9.60
N SER A 387 18.60 16.95 9.67
CA SER A 387 19.08 15.91 10.58
C SER A 387 20.48 15.41 10.20
N PHE A 388 20.82 15.39 8.92
CA PHE A 388 22.14 14.96 8.47
C PHE A 388 23.21 16.04 8.68
N ASP A 389 22.83 17.31 8.53
CA ASP A 389 23.68 18.46 8.86
C ASP A 389 23.94 18.52 10.38
N GLU A 390 22.91 18.35 11.21
CA GLU A 390 23.06 18.27 12.67
C GLU A 390 23.95 17.08 13.10
N LEU A 391 23.81 15.93 12.44
CA LEU A 391 24.69 14.78 12.66
C LEU A 391 26.15 15.11 12.35
N ALA A 392 26.41 15.84 11.26
CA ALA A 392 27.75 16.27 10.87
C ALA A 392 28.37 17.19 11.92
N ASP A 393 27.59 18.13 12.43
CA ASP A 393 28.04 19.06 13.47
C ASP A 393 28.31 18.34 14.80
N LYS A 394 27.48 17.35 15.16
CA LYS A 394 27.63 16.54 16.38
C LYS A 394 28.83 15.58 16.33
N LEU A 395 29.14 15.03 15.16
CA LEU A 395 30.22 14.05 14.98
C LEU A 395 31.55 14.69 14.54
N GLY A 396 31.51 15.95 14.07
CA GLY A 396 32.68 16.73 13.70
C GLY A 396 33.69 16.82 14.85
N GLY A 397 34.91 16.31 14.62
CA GLY A 397 36.01 16.35 15.60
C GLY A 397 36.24 15.06 16.40
N ASN A 398 35.33 14.08 16.35
CA ASN A 398 35.44 12.82 17.11
C ASN A 398 36.05 11.64 16.32
N GLY A 399 36.91 11.93 15.34
CA GLY A 399 37.53 10.91 14.47
C GLY A 399 36.54 10.23 13.51
N VAL A 400 35.50 10.97 13.11
CA VAL A 400 34.43 10.58 12.21
C VAL A 400 34.28 11.63 11.12
N LYS A 401 34.03 11.17 9.89
CA LYS A 401 33.70 12.05 8.76
C LYS A 401 32.28 11.79 8.27
N VAL A 402 31.48 12.84 8.24
CA VAL A 402 30.15 12.83 7.63
C VAL A 402 30.28 13.39 6.22
N ALA A 403 29.72 12.69 5.25
CA ALA A 403 29.93 13.00 3.85
C ALA A 403 28.68 12.77 3.01
N LYS A 404 28.63 13.46 1.87
CA LYS A 404 27.59 13.34 0.85
C LYS A 404 28.19 12.92 -0.48
N PHE A 405 27.46 12.10 -1.22
CA PHE A 405 27.76 11.72 -2.60
C PHE A 405 26.51 11.89 -3.44
N ARG A 406 26.56 12.81 -4.40
CA ARG A 406 25.48 12.99 -5.37
C ARG A 406 25.49 11.80 -6.33
N ALA A 407 24.48 10.93 -6.20
CA ALA A 407 24.45 9.64 -6.89
C ALA A 407 23.38 9.54 -7.99
N ASP A 408 22.84 10.68 -8.46
CA ASP A 408 21.99 10.75 -9.65
C ASP A 408 22.82 10.97 -10.93
N GLY A 409 22.16 11.13 -12.08
CA GLY A 409 22.82 11.37 -13.36
C GLY A 409 23.79 10.26 -13.76
N ASP A 410 24.99 10.67 -14.16
CA ASP A 410 26.11 9.82 -14.60
C ASP A 410 26.68 8.92 -13.49
N GLN A 411 26.41 9.24 -12.22
CA GLN A 411 26.89 8.46 -11.08
C GLN A 411 25.92 7.35 -10.66
N LYS A 412 24.70 7.34 -11.19
CA LYS A 412 23.62 6.42 -10.77
C LYS A 412 23.96 4.95 -10.97
N ASP A 413 24.50 4.60 -12.14
CA ASP A 413 24.81 3.21 -12.47
C ASP A 413 25.98 2.68 -11.63
N PHE A 414 26.99 3.52 -11.39
CA PHE A 414 28.09 3.22 -10.48
C PHE A 414 27.56 2.98 -9.06
N ALA A 415 26.74 3.88 -8.53
CA ALA A 415 26.20 3.77 -7.18
C ALA A 415 25.29 2.54 -7.00
N LYS A 416 24.49 2.18 -8.02
CA LYS A 416 23.68 0.96 -8.00
C LYS A 416 24.53 -0.29 -7.88
N LYS A 417 25.58 -0.37 -8.70
CA LYS A 417 26.44 -1.57 -8.80
C LYS A 417 27.38 -1.72 -7.60
N GLU A 418 28.03 -0.63 -7.20
CA GLU A 418 29.16 -0.66 -6.26
C GLU A 418 28.75 -0.25 -4.83
N LEU A 419 27.70 0.58 -4.69
CA LEU A 419 27.31 1.19 -3.41
C LEU A 419 25.95 0.72 -2.91
N GLN A 420 25.38 -0.33 -3.51
CA GLN A 420 24.09 -0.89 -3.11
C GLN A 420 22.96 0.17 -3.11
N LEU A 421 23.08 1.18 -3.99
CA LEU A 421 22.05 2.19 -4.19
C LEU A 421 20.81 1.51 -4.75
N GLY A 422 19.78 1.37 -3.91
CA GLY A 422 18.42 1.08 -4.37
C GLY A 422 17.71 2.41 -4.60
N SER A 423 17.50 3.13 -3.50
CA SER A 423 16.75 4.38 -3.47
C SER A 423 17.49 5.51 -2.77
N PHE A 424 16.95 6.72 -2.88
CA PHE A 424 17.45 7.91 -2.22
C PHE A 424 16.60 8.29 -0.99
N PRO A 425 17.22 8.75 0.11
CA PRO A 425 18.65 8.64 0.41
C PRO A 425 19.07 7.19 0.73
N THR A 426 20.28 6.79 0.34
CA THR A 426 20.92 5.56 0.87
C THR A 426 22.08 5.97 1.75
N ILE A 427 22.14 5.47 2.98
CA ILE A 427 23.23 5.78 3.92
C ILE A 427 24.14 4.57 4.05
N LEU A 428 25.44 4.81 3.89
CA LEU A 428 26.49 3.81 4.03
C LEU A 428 27.44 4.22 5.15
N VAL A 429 27.82 3.27 5.98
CA VAL A 429 28.91 3.42 6.93
C VAL A 429 30.12 2.66 6.41
N PHE A 430 31.25 3.36 6.41
CA PHE A 430 32.56 2.86 6.09
C PHE A 430 33.36 2.77 7.42
N PRO A 431 33.47 1.57 8.06
CA PRO A 431 34.16 1.33 9.34
C PRO A 431 35.68 1.41 9.26
N LYS A 432 36.42 1.74 10.33
CA LYS A 432 37.88 1.99 10.21
C LYS A 432 38.72 0.88 9.56
N ASN A 433 38.35 -0.37 9.84
CA ASN A 433 39.15 -1.55 9.49
C ASN A 433 38.50 -2.43 8.40
N SER A 434 37.69 -1.85 7.50
CA SER A 434 36.97 -2.60 6.46
C SER A 434 36.88 -1.84 5.14
N SER A 435 37.19 -2.49 4.02
CA SER A 435 36.93 -1.97 2.67
C SER A 435 35.44 -1.99 2.30
N ARG A 436 34.64 -2.86 2.94
CA ARG A 436 33.22 -3.07 2.60
C ARG A 436 32.32 -2.09 3.37
N PRO A 437 31.46 -1.31 2.67
CA PRO A 437 30.47 -0.47 3.34
C PRO A 437 29.32 -1.29 3.92
N ILE A 438 28.81 -0.82 5.05
CA ILE A 438 27.63 -1.35 5.74
C ILE A 438 26.47 -0.41 5.46
N LYS A 439 25.41 -0.94 4.85
CA LYS A 439 24.21 -0.16 4.54
C LYS A 439 23.36 0.03 5.80
N TYR A 440 22.93 1.26 6.04
CA TYR A 440 21.96 1.55 7.09
C TYR A 440 20.57 1.03 6.69
N PRO A 441 19.97 0.10 7.47
CA PRO A 441 18.79 -0.64 7.01
C PRO A 441 17.46 0.06 7.27
N SER A 442 17.41 0.98 8.24
CA SER A 442 16.19 1.65 8.69
C SER A 442 15.82 2.83 7.79
N GLU A 443 14.54 3.19 7.73
CA GLU A 443 14.05 4.41 7.07
C GLU A 443 14.09 5.65 7.98
N LYS A 444 14.32 5.48 9.29
CA LYS A 444 14.43 6.59 10.25
C LYS A 444 15.68 7.41 10.00
N ARG A 445 15.51 8.72 9.77
CA ARG A 445 16.58 9.65 9.38
C ARG A 445 16.92 10.69 10.45
N ASP A 446 16.41 10.52 11.67
CA ASP A 446 16.74 11.38 12.81
C ASP A 446 18.17 11.14 13.33
N VAL A 447 18.72 12.16 13.98
CA VAL A 447 20.11 12.18 14.47
C VAL A 447 20.39 11.03 15.43
N ASP A 448 19.44 10.69 16.31
CA ASP A 448 19.63 9.66 17.33
C ASP A 448 19.71 8.27 16.72
N SER A 449 18.83 7.95 15.77
CA SER A 449 18.85 6.68 15.04
C SER A 449 20.15 6.52 14.23
N LEU A 450 20.57 7.57 13.54
CA LEU A 450 21.82 7.57 12.76
C LEU A 450 23.06 7.44 13.65
N THR A 451 23.11 8.20 14.74
CA THR A 451 24.21 8.15 15.72
C THR A 451 24.30 6.76 16.37
N SER A 452 23.16 6.21 16.77
CA SER A 452 23.09 4.89 17.42
C SER A 452 23.58 3.79 16.49
N PHE A 453 23.10 3.76 15.25
CA PHE A 453 23.56 2.80 14.27
C PHE A 453 25.06 2.94 13.99
N PHE A 454 25.52 4.17 13.74
CA PHE A 454 26.93 4.43 13.45
C PHE A 454 27.84 3.94 14.59
N ASN A 455 27.49 4.22 15.85
CA ASN A 455 28.26 3.78 17.01
C ASN A 455 28.39 2.25 17.12
N LEU A 456 27.41 1.49 16.61
CA LEU A 456 27.44 0.03 16.62
C LEU A 456 28.32 -0.58 15.53
N VAL A 457 28.60 0.17 14.45
CA VAL A 457 29.22 -0.39 13.22
C VAL A 457 30.52 0.28 12.79
N ARG A 458 30.99 1.34 13.49
CA ARG A 458 32.15 2.17 13.10
C ARG A 458 33.53 1.56 13.36
#